data_AF-A0A6B3GMN1-F1
#
_entry.id   AF-A0A6B3GMN1-F1
#
_cell.length_a   1.000
_cell.length_b   1.000
_cell.length_c   1.000
_cell.angle_alpha   90.00
_cell.angle_beta   90.00
_cell.angle_gamma   90.00
#
_symmetry.space_group_name_H-M   'P 1'
#
loop_
_entity.id
_entity.type
_entity.pdbx_description
1 polymer ?
#
loop_
_entity_poly.entity_id
_entity_poly.type
_entity_poly.pdbx_seq_one_letter_code
_entity_poly.pdbx_strand_id
1 'polypeptide(L)'
;MGAGPFNLSLAALADGVPGLRTAFHEQRAAFHWHPGLLIEGATLQVPFLADLVSLVEPTSPWSYLNYIKVRRRLFPFYFAERFHI
;
A
#
# COMPACT_ATOMS: atom_id res chain seq x y z
N MET A 1 -18.82 -5.67 -3.74
CA MET A 1 -17.68 -5.40 -2.82
C MET A 1 -16.76 -4.45 -3.56
N GLY A 2 -16.10 -3.49 -2.91
CA GLY A 2 -15.17 -2.57 -3.57
C GLY A 2 -13.73 -2.88 -3.16
N ALA A 3 -12.77 -2.83 -4.07
CA ALA A 3 -11.37 -3.07 -3.78
C ALA A 3 -10.64 -1.76 -3.45
N GLY A 4 -11.17 -0.99 -2.49
CA GLY A 4 -10.49 0.18 -1.94
C GLY A 4 -9.26 -0.20 -1.08
N PRO A 5 -8.48 0.78 -0.59
CA PRO A 5 -7.26 0.53 0.18
C PRO A 5 -7.43 -0.45 1.35
N PHE A 6 -8.57 -0.40 2.06
CA PHE A 6 -8.85 -1.30 3.18
C PHE A 6 -9.03 -2.77 2.74
N ASN A 7 -9.78 -3.01 1.67
CA ASN A 7 -9.95 -4.38 1.16
C ASN A 7 -8.69 -4.87 0.44
N LEU A 8 -7.88 -3.97 -0.11
CA LEU A 8 -6.56 -4.31 -0.63
C LEU A 8 -5.59 -4.71 0.50
N SER A 9 -5.65 -4.04 1.65
CA SER A 9 -4.91 -4.42 2.86
C SER A 9 -5.34 -5.81 3.36
N LEU A 10 -6.64 -6.08 3.41
CA LEU A 10 -7.16 -7.41 3.74
C LEU A 10 -6.68 -8.48 2.75
N ALA A 11 -6.67 -8.17 1.45
CA ALA A 11 -6.17 -9.09 0.42
C ALA A 11 -4.68 -9.41 0.62
N ALA A 12 -3.86 -8.39 0.89
CA ALA A 12 -2.44 -8.54 1.15
C ALA A 12 -2.15 -9.40 2.39
N LEU A 13 -2.91 -9.22 3.47
CA LEU A 13 -2.78 -10.05 4.68
C LEU A 13 -3.28 -11.48 4.45
N ALA A 14 -4.35 -11.66 3.68
CA ALA A 14 -4.91 -12.97 3.37
C ALA A 14 -3.97 -13.84 2.52
N ASP A 15 -3.15 -13.23 1.65
CA ASP A 15 -2.15 -13.92 0.82
C ASP A 15 -1.13 -14.73 1.66
N GLY A 16 -0.82 -14.26 2.87
CA GLY A 16 0.07 -14.94 3.81
C GLY A 16 -0.56 -16.08 4.62
N VAL A 17 -1.87 -16.36 4.49
CA VAL A 17 -2.59 -17.33 5.33
C VAL A 17 -2.76 -18.67 4.61
N PRO A 18 -2.07 -19.74 5.03
CA PRO A 18 -2.17 -21.04 4.36
C PRO A 18 -3.59 -21.61 4.40
N GLY A 19 -4.07 -22.08 3.24
CA GLY A 19 -5.38 -22.71 3.11
C GLY A 19 -6.57 -21.74 3.03
N LEU A 20 -6.35 -20.43 3.20
CA LEU A 20 -7.39 -19.42 3.01
C LEU A 20 -7.57 -19.11 1.52
N ARG A 21 -8.81 -19.18 1.03
CA ARG A 21 -9.17 -18.77 -0.32
C ARG A 21 -10.06 -17.54 -0.24
N THR A 22 -9.67 -16.48 -0.93
CA THR A 22 -10.41 -15.22 -0.96
C THR A 22 -10.67 -14.78 -2.39
N ALA A 23 -11.74 -14.03 -2.60
CA ALA A 23 -12.07 -13.37 -3.85
C ALA A 23 -12.49 -11.93 -3.56
N PHE A 24 -11.84 -10.98 -4.22
CA PHE A 24 -12.14 -9.56 -4.12
C PHE A 24 -12.71 -9.09 -5.47
N HIS A 25 -13.86 -8.44 -5.42
CA HIS A 25 -14.52 -7.91 -6.60
C HIS A 25 -14.46 -6.38 -6.58
N GLU A 26 -14.31 -5.78 -7.75
CA GLU A 26 -14.38 -4.34 -7.97
C GLU A 26 -15.09 -4.11 -9.31
N GLN A 27 -15.96 -3.10 -9.35
CA GLN A 27 -16.70 -2.78 -10.57
C GLN A 27 -15.82 -2.01 -11.56
N ARG A 28 -14.88 -1.22 -11.05
CA ARG A 28 -13.89 -0.50 -11.87
C ARG A 28 -12.87 -1.46 -12.47
N ALA A 29 -12.51 -1.22 -13.73
CA ALA A 29 -11.52 -2.04 -14.44
C ALA A 29 -10.09 -1.91 -13.88
N ALA A 30 -9.81 -0.83 -13.13
CA ALA A 30 -8.51 -0.56 -12.54
C ALA A 30 -8.65 0.07 -11.16
N PHE A 31 -7.65 -0.17 -10.31
CA PHE A 31 -7.55 0.49 -9.02
C PHE A 31 -7.17 1.96 -9.21
N HIS A 32 -8.12 2.86 -8.95
CA HIS A 32 -7.88 4.30 -8.87
C HIS A 32 -8.48 4.84 -7.57
N TRP A 33 -7.60 5.26 -6.66
CA TRP A 33 -8.00 5.84 -5.39
C TRP A 33 -7.99 7.37 -5.50
N HIS A 34 -9.19 7.96 -5.37
CA HIS A 34 -9.44 9.40 -5.49
C HIS A 34 -8.69 10.10 -6.67
N PRO A 35 -8.89 9.67 -7.93
CA PRO A 35 -8.13 10.21 -9.07
C PRO A 35 -8.28 11.72 -9.27
N GLY A 36 -9.42 12.31 -8.89
CA GLY A 36 -9.65 13.77 -8.96
C GLY A 36 -8.92 14.60 -7.91
N LEU A 37 -8.25 13.96 -6.95
CA LEU A 37 -7.48 14.61 -5.87
C LEU A 37 -5.96 14.40 -5.99
N LEU A 38 -5.51 13.78 -7.10
CA LEU A 38 -4.08 13.62 -7.41
C LEU A 38 -3.52 14.92 -8.01
N ILE A 39 -3.48 15.96 -7.19
CA ILE A 39 -3.01 17.30 -7.55
C ILE A 39 -1.49 17.37 -7.32
N GLU A 40 -0.78 18.14 -8.13
CA GLU A 40 0.65 18.39 -7.94
C GLU A 40 0.94 18.92 -6.53
N GLY A 41 1.96 18.36 -5.87
CA GLY A 41 2.35 18.70 -4.51
C GLY A 41 1.51 18.05 -3.40
N ALA A 42 0.43 17.32 -3.72
CA ALA A 42 -0.33 16.58 -2.72
C ALA A 42 0.51 15.44 -2.11
N THR A 43 0.50 15.34 -0.78
CA THR A 43 1.13 14.26 -0.02
C THR A 43 0.10 13.53 0.83
N LEU A 44 0.38 12.27 1.16
CA LEU A 44 -0.36 11.58 2.21
C LEU A 44 -0.18 12.31 3.54
N GLN A 45 -1.26 12.41 4.31
CA GLN A 45 -1.26 12.99 5.66
C GLN A 45 -0.84 11.98 6.74
N VAL A 46 -0.63 10.73 6.35
CA VAL A 46 -0.21 9.62 7.22
C VAL A 46 1.21 9.21 6.87
N PRO A 47 2.02 8.76 7.85
CA PRO A 47 3.37 8.28 7.58
C PRO A 47 3.34 7.08 6.63
N PHE A 48 4.41 6.87 5.88
CA PHE A 48 4.50 5.76 4.91
C PHE A 48 4.38 4.36 5.55
N LEU A 49 4.60 4.24 6.87
CA LEU A 49 4.37 2.99 7.62
C LEU A 49 2.88 2.66 7.77
N ALA A 50 1.99 3.64 7.61
CA ALA A 50 0.55 3.41 7.43
C ALA A 50 0.24 2.99 5.98
N ASP A 51 1.00 2.01 5.47
CA ASP A 51 0.72 1.33 4.23
C ASP A 51 -0.31 0.21 4.44
N LEU A 52 -0.40 -0.73 3.48
CA LEU A 52 -1.37 -1.82 3.54
C LEU A 52 -1.17 -2.78 4.73
N VAL A 53 0.07 -3.00 5.19
CA VAL A 53 0.39 -4.17 6.02
C VAL A 53 1.43 -3.91 7.10
N SER A 54 2.28 -2.89 6.98
CA SER A 54 3.49 -2.71 7.80
C SER A 54 3.22 -2.61 9.30
N LEU A 55 2.07 -2.07 9.72
CA LEU A 55 1.70 -2.01 11.15
C LEU A 55 1.20 -3.34 11.72
N VAL A 56 0.94 -4.34 10.88
CA VAL A 56 0.46 -5.68 11.27
C VAL A 56 1.52 -6.74 10.98
N GLU A 57 2.12 -6.71 9.79
CA GLU A 57 3.13 -7.65 9.31
C GLU A 57 4.28 -6.89 8.62
N PRO A 58 5.30 -6.42 9.37
CA PRO A 58 6.41 -5.61 8.83
C PRO A 58 7.26 -6.33 7.78
N THR A 59 7.27 -7.67 7.79
CA THR A 59 8.03 -8.50 6.85
C THR A 59 7.27 -8.82 5.57
N SER A 60 6.02 -8.35 5.46
CA SER A 60 5.15 -8.66 4.33
C SER A 60 5.76 -8.20 2.99
N PRO A 61 5.70 -9.02 1.93
CA PRO A 61 6.10 -8.58 0.59
C PRO A 61 5.21 -7.45 0.06
N TRP A 62 4.04 -7.24 0.65
CA TRP A 62 3.09 -6.20 0.28
C TRP A 62 3.32 -4.84 0.98
N SER A 63 4.38 -4.73 1.79
CA SER A 63 4.79 -3.46 2.40
C SER A 63 5.25 -2.43 1.36
N TYR A 64 5.05 -1.15 1.66
CA TYR A 64 5.51 -0.05 0.84
C TYR A 64 7.04 -0.03 0.72
N LEU A 65 7.75 -0.39 1.79
CA LEU A 65 9.22 -0.53 1.77
C LEU A 65 9.68 -1.61 0.79
N ASN A 66 9.01 -2.77 0.76
CA ASN A 66 9.32 -3.81 -0.23
C ASN A 66 8.98 -3.34 -1.65
N TYR A 67 7.84 -2.67 -1.84
CA TYR A 67 7.45 -2.09 -3.13
C TYR A 67 8.53 -1.14 -3.68
N ILE A 68 9.00 -0.17 -2.90
CA ILE A 68 10.03 0.76 -3.35
C ILE A 68 11.41 0.11 -3.48
N LYS A 69 11.70 -0.96 -2.73
CA LYS A 69 12.91 -1.77 -2.91
C LYS A 69 12.91 -2.46 -4.28
N VAL A 70 11.83 -3.16 -4.63
CA VAL A 70 11.66 -3.83 -5.93
C VAL A 70 11.73 -2.83 -7.08
N ARG A 71 11.19 -1.61 -6.89
CA ARG A 71 11.27 -0.51 -7.86
C ARG A 71 12.64 0.19 -7.91
N ARG A 72 13.63 -0.25 -7.11
CA ARG A 72 14.97 0.39 -6.99
C ARG A 72 14.92 1.86 -6.55
N ARG A 73 13.89 2.23 -5.78
CA ARG A 73 13.67 3.59 -5.26
C ARG A 73 13.90 3.72 -3.76
N LEU A 74 14.23 2.63 -3.06
CA LEU A 74 14.46 2.64 -1.61
C LEU A 74 15.56 3.62 -1.18
N PHE A 75 16.71 3.61 -1.86
CA PHE A 75 17.83 4.49 -1.49
C PHE A 75 17.51 5.98 -1.75
N PRO A 76 16.98 6.39 -2.92
CA PRO A 76 16.49 7.74 -3.11
C PRO A 76 15.42 8.17 -2.10
N PHE A 77 14.48 7.26 -1.77
CA PHE A 77 13.42 7.52 -0.80
C PHE A 77 14.00 7.82 0.59
N TYR A 78 14.99 7.05 1.05
CA TYR A 78 15.63 7.25 2.35
C TYR A 78 16.17 8.68 2.57
N PHE A 79 16.70 9.33 1.53
CA PHE A 79 17.20 10.71 1.63
C PHE A 79 16.12 11.77 1.41
N ALA A 80 15.07 11.45 0.65
CA ALA A 80 14.00 12.40 0.33
C ALA A 80 12.92 12.46 1.42
N GLU A 81 12.73 11.36 2.16
CA GLU A 81 11.67 11.22 3.14
C GLU A 81 11.93 12.13 4.34
N ARG A 82 10.89 12.87 4.75
CA ARG A 82 10.95 13.75 5.92
C ARG A 82 10.34 13.00 7.09
N PHE A 83 11.19 12.42 7.92
CA PHE A 83 10.75 11.83 9.17
C PHE A 83 10.11 12.92 10.05
N HIS A 84 8.84 12.75 10.37
CA HIS A 84 8.17 13.55 11.40
C HIS A 84 8.71 13.10 12.76
N ILE A 85 9.82 13.71 13.20
CA ILE A 85 10.39 13.56 14.55
C ILE A 85 9.92 14.73 15.41
#